data_AF-A0A1G1YVE5-F1
#
_entry.id   AF-A0A1G1YVE5-F1
#
_cell.length_a   1.000
_cell.length_b   1.000
_cell.length_c   1.000
_cell.angle_alpha   90.00
_cell.angle_beta   90.00
_cell.angle_gamma   90.00
#
_symmetry.space_group_name_H-M   'P 1'
#
loop_
_entity.id
_entity.type
_entity.pdbx_description
1 polymer ?
#
loop_
_entity_poly.entity_id
_entity_poly.type
_entity_poly.pdbx_seq_one_letter_code
_entity_poly.pdbx_strand_id
1 'polypeptide(L)'
;MKQDKYLRRRNGQFEFKVSTELVINAPIAHYRELTSDGEIREELGLGRGDFEQTVKKAGYKPMVPIKTLRKKYKEGDFNIDIDSADFGHDVAEVELMVEKEEEVQEAVGRIKQFAFSKGFGGKSEEGIRGKVIEYLYRKNHAVYEEIVESWKRLEAAHLRSN
;
A
#
# COMPACT_ATOMS: atom_id res chain seq x y z
N MET A 1 -3.43 9.19 2.02
CA MET A 1 -3.45 8.77 0.60
C MET A 1 -2.76 9.76 -0.33
N LYS A 2 -2.99 11.08 -0.28
CA LYS A 2 -2.20 12.06 -1.07
C LYS A 2 -0.68 12.01 -0.80
N GLN A 3 -0.26 11.46 0.33
CA GLN A 3 1.14 11.21 0.73
C GLN A 3 1.55 9.73 0.58
N ASP A 4 0.82 8.93 -0.19
CA ASP A 4 1.00 7.47 -0.32
C ASP A 4 1.02 6.70 1.03
N LYS A 5 0.22 7.18 1.98
CA LYS A 5 -0.04 6.52 3.26
C LYS A 5 -1.48 6.01 3.35
N TYR A 6 -1.68 4.81 3.89
CA TYR A 6 -2.97 4.12 3.95
C TYR A 6 -3.27 3.62 5.35
N LEU A 7 -4.14 4.32 6.07
CA LEU A 7 -4.71 3.87 7.34
C LEU A 7 -5.95 3.02 7.03
N ARG A 8 -5.96 1.78 7.51
CA ARG A 8 -7.08 0.86 7.33
C ARG A 8 -7.47 0.24 8.66
N ARG A 9 -8.74 -0.17 8.75
CA ARG A 9 -9.22 -1.05 9.81
C ARG A 9 -9.60 -2.40 9.20
N ARG A 10 -8.93 -3.47 9.61
CA ARG A 10 -9.13 -4.83 9.12
C ARG A 10 -9.45 -5.73 10.30
N ASN A 11 -10.57 -6.45 10.25
CA ASN A 11 -11.03 -7.34 11.32
C ASN A 11 -11.00 -6.71 12.73
N GLY A 12 -11.37 -5.43 12.82
CA GLY A 12 -11.42 -4.69 14.07
C GLY A 12 -10.11 -3.98 14.46
N GLN A 13 -8.97 -4.35 13.86
CA GLN A 13 -7.65 -3.79 14.17
C GLN A 13 -7.22 -2.73 13.16
N PHE A 14 -6.44 -1.75 13.61
CA PHE A 14 -5.85 -0.73 12.75
C PHE A 14 -4.49 -1.16 12.23
N GLU A 15 -4.24 -0.87 10.96
CA GLU A 15 -2.96 -1.11 10.29
C GLU A 15 -2.65 0.14 9.45
N PHE A 16 -1.39 0.55 9.42
CA PHE A 16 -0.96 1.73 8.69
C PHE A 16 0.22 1.42 7.76
N LYS A 17 0.00 1.57 6.45
CA LYS A 17 1.07 1.50 5.45
C LYS A 17 1.63 2.88 5.20
N VAL A 18 2.94 3.03 5.34
CA VAL A 18 3.70 4.25 5.07
C VAL A 18 4.73 3.95 4.00
N SER A 19 4.61 4.59 2.84
CA SER A 19 5.58 4.42 1.75
C SER A 19 6.97 4.91 2.19
N THR A 20 8.03 4.17 1.87
CA THR A 20 9.41 4.63 2.12
C THR A 20 10.02 5.34 0.91
N GLU A 21 9.52 5.07 -0.29
CA GLU A 21 9.86 5.78 -1.53
C GLU A 21 8.60 5.95 -2.37
N LEU A 22 8.27 7.19 -2.72
CA LEU A 22 7.14 7.48 -3.58
C LEU A 22 7.61 7.52 -5.02
N VAL A 23 7.47 6.38 -5.69
CA VAL A 23 7.77 6.23 -7.13
C VAL A 23 6.50 5.87 -7.88
N ILE A 24 6.13 6.71 -8.84
CA ILE A 24 4.89 6.55 -9.60
C ILE A 24 5.09 5.45 -10.63
N ASN A 25 4.10 4.56 -10.74
CA ASN A 25 4.14 3.39 -11.63
C ASN A 25 5.35 2.47 -11.37
N ALA A 26 5.93 2.49 -10.17
CA ALA A 26 6.92 1.49 -9.80
C ALA A 26 6.31 0.08 -9.92
N PRO A 27 7.01 -0.87 -10.57
CA PRO A 27 6.52 -2.23 -10.68
C PRO A 27 6.49 -2.94 -9.32
N ILE A 28 7.26 -2.43 -8.35
CA ILE A 28 7.33 -2.95 -6.99
C ILE A 28 7.25 -1.75 -6.05
N ALA A 29 6.23 -1.75 -5.19
CA ALA A 29 6.08 -0.78 -4.11
C ALA A 29 6.60 -1.39 -2.80
N HIS A 30 7.06 -0.54 -1.89
CA HIS A 30 7.52 -0.96 -0.57
C HIS A 30 6.93 -0.03 0.50
N TYR A 31 6.61 -0.60 1.66
CA TYR A 31 5.92 0.10 2.73
C TYR A 31 6.46 -0.36 4.08
N ARG A 32 6.59 0.57 5.03
CA ARG A 32 6.57 0.22 6.45
C ARG A 32 5.14 -0.09 6.86
N GLU A 33 4.92 -1.26 7.44
CA GLU A 33 3.63 -1.66 8.01
C GLU A 33 3.64 -1.48 9.52
N LEU A 34 2.93 -0.46 10.01
CA LEU A 34 2.74 -0.22 11.44
C LEU A 34 1.44 -0.92 11.87
N THR A 35 1.54 -1.78 12.88
CA THR A 35 0.41 -2.61 13.34
C THR A 35 0.06 -2.38 14.80
N SER A 36 0.89 -1.68 15.56
CA SER A 36 0.58 -1.29 16.93
C SER A 36 -0.04 0.10 17.00
N ASP A 37 -0.99 0.30 17.92
CA ASP A 37 -1.59 1.61 18.20
C ASP A 37 -0.54 2.67 18.57
N GLY A 38 0.57 2.25 19.21
CA GLY A 38 1.66 3.15 19.61
C GLY A 38 2.39 3.74 18.41
N GLU A 39 2.88 2.88 17.51
CA GLU A 39 3.58 3.30 16.29
C GLU A 39 2.67 4.13 15.38
N ILE A 40 1.41 3.71 15.24
CA ILE A 40 0.46 4.45 14.39
C ILE A 40 0.16 5.83 15.00
N ARG A 41 0.07 5.96 16.34
CA ARG A 41 -0.10 7.27 16.98
C ARG A 41 1.09 8.17 16.74
N GLU A 42 2.30 7.66 16.90
CA GLU A 42 3.52 8.42 16.69
C GLU A 42 3.60 8.94 15.24
N GLU A 43 3.40 8.05 14.27
CA GLU A 43 3.46 8.41 12.85
C GLU A 43 2.34 9.38 12.43
N LEU A 44 1.16 9.31 13.05
CA LEU A 44 0.03 10.21 12.77
C LEU A 44 -0.01 11.46 13.65
N GLY A 45 0.90 11.62 14.62
CA GLY A 45 0.89 12.72 15.59
C GLY A 45 -0.36 12.73 16.49
N LEU A 46 -0.87 11.55 16.85
CA LEU A 46 -2.10 11.41 17.65
C LEU A 46 -1.80 11.36 19.16
N GLY A 47 -2.62 12.06 19.93
CA GLY A 47 -2.57 12.03 21.40
C GLY A 47 -2.98 10.69 22.01
N ARG A 48 -2.94 10.58 23.34
CA ARG A 48 -3.36 9.40 24.11
C ARG A 48 -4.90 9.24 24.18
N GLY A 49 -5.39 8.13 24.73
CA GLY A 49 -6.82 7.84 24.93
C GLY A 49 -7.33 6.70 24.04
N ASP A 50 -8.65 6.57 23.90
CA ASP A 50 -9.27 5.59 23.00
C ASP A 50 -8.82 5.83 21.54
N PHE A 51 -8.21 4.82 20.91
CA PHE A 51 -7.58 4.99 19.60
C PHE A 51 -8.58 5.41 18.52
N GLU A 52 -9.72 4.72 18.45
CA GLU A 52 -10.73 4.97 17.43
C GLU A 52 -11.33 6.38 17.57
N GLN A 53 -11.63 6.82 18.79
CA GLN A 53 -12.09 8.18 19.05
C GLN A 53 -11.03 9.22 18.70
N THR A 54 -9.76 8.98 19.02
CA THR A 54 -8.68 9.91 18.69
C THR A 54 -8.51 10.04 17.17
N VAL A 55 -8.54 8.94 16.42
CA VAL A 55 -8.52 8.93 14.95
C VAL A 55 -9.70 9.73 14.38
N LYS A 56 -10.92 9.53 14.91
CA LYS A 56 -12.11 10.29 14.48
C LYS A 56 -11.99 11.78 14.79
N LYS A 57 -11.52 12.15 15.99
CA LYS A 57 -11.33 13.55 16.41
C LYS A 57 -10.26 14.26 15.58
N ALA A 58 -9.25 13.54 15.11
CA ALA A 58 -8.24 14.04 14.16
C ALA A 58 -8.76 14.19 12.72
N GLY A 59 -10.05 13.92 12.47
CA GLY A 59 -10.70 14.17 11.18
C GLY A 59 -10.62 13.01 10.19
N TYR A 60 -10.04 11.87 10.57
CA TYR A 60 -10.01 10.69 9.72
C TYR A 60 -11.42 10.08 9.61
N LYS A 61 -11.84 9.80 8.37
CA LYS A 61 -13.15 9.21 8.06
C LYS A 61 -12.96 7.98 7.14
N PRO A 62 -13.75 6.91 7.32
CA PRO A 62 -13.76 5.80 6.36
C PRO A 62 -14.13 6.32 4.97
N MET A 63 -13.32 6.00 3.97
CA MET A 63 -13.52 6.48 2.59
C MET A 63 -13.63 5.36 1.56
N VAL A 64 -12.97 4.22 1.81
CA VAL A 64 -12.87 3.11 0.85
C VAL A 64 -13.27 1.82 1.56
N PRO A 65 -14.58 1.45 1.55
CA PRO A 65 -15.08 0.26 2.21
C PRO A 65 -14.96 -0.95 1.27
N ILE A 66 -13.78 -1.57 1.22
CA ILE A 66 -13.53 -2.76 0.41
C ILE A 66 -13.68 -4.02 1.26
N LYS A 67 -14.46 -4.99 0.78
CA LYS A 67 -14.38 -6.37 1.27
C LYS A 67 -13.55 -7.19 0.29
N THR A 68 -12.73 -8.09 0.83
CA THR A 68 -11.86 -8.95 0.01
C THR A 68 -11.99 -10.39 0.44
N LEU A 69 -12.18 -11.28 -0.53
CA LEU A 69 -11.90 -12.69 -0.36
C LEU A 69 -10.42 -12.92 -0.69
N ARG A 70 -9.62 -13.29 0.31
CA ARG A 70 -8.17 -13.48 0.18
C ARG A 70 -7.82 -14.97 0.28
N LYS A 71 -7.02 -15.45 -0.66
CA LYS A 71 -6.31 -16.74 -0.55
C LYS A 71 -4.82 -16.45 -0.35
N LYS A 72 -4.26 -16.98 0.73
CA LYS A 72 -2.85 -16.81 1.08
C LYS A 72 -2.07 -18.07 0.73
N TYR A 73 -0.92 -17.89 0.11
CA TYR A 73 0.05 -18.94 -0.17
C TYR A 73 1.43 -18.49 0.30
N LYS A 74 2.32 -19.46 0.50
CA LYS A 74 3.71 -19.22 0.80
C LYS A 74 4.56 -20.08 -0.11
N GLU A 75 5.57 -19.48 -0.73
CA GLU A 75 6.56 -20.19 -1.54
C GLU A 75 7.95 -19.69 -1.19
N GLY A 76 8.71 -20.52 -0.45
CA GLY A 76 9.95 -20.07 0.18
C GLY A 76 9.67 -18.91 1.14
N ASP A 77 10.35 -17.79 0.91
CA ASP A 77 10.21 -16.57 1.71
C ASP A 77 9.10 -15.64 1.20
N PHE A 78 8.52 -15.92 0.04
CA PHE A 78 7.50 -15.07 -0.56
C PHE A 78 6.12 -15.39 0.00
N ASN A 79 5.41 -14.36 0.44
CA ASN A 79 3.99 -14.41 0.69
C ASN A 79 3.25 -14.06 -0.60
N ILE A 80 2.24 -14.83 -0.95
CA ILE A 80 1.45 -14.63 -2.17
C ILE A 80 -0.01 -14.50 -1.77
N ASP A 81 -0.55 -13.31 -1.94
CA ASP A 81 -1.94 -13.00 -1.62
C ASP A 81 -2.74 -12.83 -2.90
N ILE A 82 -3.69 -13.74 -3.13
CA ILE A 82 -4.64 -13.65 -4.24
C ILE A 82 -5.95 -13.10 -3.70
N ASP A 83 -6.30 -11.91 -4.15
CA ASP A 83 -7.43 -11.15 -3.68
C ASP A 83 -8.50 -10.98 -4.74
N SER A 84 -9.74 -11.20 -4.33
CA SER A 84 -10.95 -10.80 -5.06
C SER A 84 -11.72 -9.77 -4.25
N ALA A 85 -11.80 -8.54 -4.76
CA ALA A 85 -12.55 -7.47 -4.11
C ALA A 85 -14.05 -7.52 -4.48
N ASP A 86 -14.91 -7.09 -3.56
CA ASP A 86 -16.37 -7.06 -3.70
C ASP A 86 -16.92 -6.13 -4.80
N PHE A 87 -16.04 -5.40 -5.47
CA PHE A 87 -16.34 -4.56 -6.63
C PHE A 87 -15.80 -5.11 -7.96
N GLY A 88 -15.40 -6.39 -7.99
CA GLY A 88 -14.97 -7.10 -9.21
C GLY A 88 -13.56 -6.70 -9.67
N HIS A 89 -12.64 -6.56 -8.73
CA HIS A 89 -11.21 -6.38 -9.02
C HIS A 89 -10.42 -7.49 -8.37
N ASP A 90 -9.71 -8.24 -9.21
CA ASP A 90 -8.83 -9.33 -8.78
C ASP A 90 -7.38 -8.88 -8.91
N VAL A 91 -6.60 -9.13 -7.86
CA VAL A 91 -5.17 -8.80 -7.84
C VAL A 91 -4.40 -9.88 -7.09
N ALA A 92 -3.19 -10.18 -7.57
CA ALA A 92 -2.25 -11.03 -6.86
C ALA A 92 -1.04 -10.20 -6.43
N GLU A 93 -0.70 -10.25 -5.15
CA GLU A 93 0.44 -9.56 -4.55
C GLU A 93 1.50 -10.61 -4.18
N VAL A 94 2.75 -10.40 -4.62
CA VAL A 94 3.91 -11.15 -4.15
C VAL A 94 4.68 -10.24 -3.21
N GLU A 95 4.74 -10.60 -1.93
CA GLU A 95 5.33 -9.80 -0.87
C GLU A 95 6.54 -10.52 -0.26
N LEU A 96 7.60 -9.77 0.00
CA LEU A 96 8.77 -10.23 0.76
C LEU A 96 8.98 -9.25 1.91
N MET A 97 8.94 -9.74 3.14
CA MET A 97 9.18 -8.94 4.33
C MET A 97 10.68 -8.90 4.61
N VAL A 98 11.19 -7.70 4.90
CA VAL A 98 12.57 -7.46 5.34
C VAL A 98 12.56 -6.80 6.71
N GLU A 99 13.62 -7.01 7.49
CA GLU A 99 13.72 -6.41 8.84
C GLU A 99 14.36 -5.03 8.78
N LYS A 100 15.21 -4.79 7.79
CA LYS A 100 15.98 -3.55 7.67
C LYS A 100 15.80 -2.88 6.32
N GLU A 101 15.91 -1.55 6.32
CA GLU A 101 15.72 -0.74 5.11
C GLU A 101 16.82 -0.99 4.07
N GLU A 102 18.04 -1.28 4.50
CA GLU A 102 19.15 -1.66 3.61
C GLU A 102 18.90 -2.94 2.79
N GLU A 103 17.98 -3.80 3.23
CA GLU A 103 17.65 -5.08 2.56
C GLU A 103 16.61 -4.89 1.44
N VAL A 104 15.98 -3.72 1.33
CA VAL A 104 14.87 -3.45 0.39
C VAL A 104 15.30 -3.68 -1.07
N GLN A 105 16.48 -3.20 -1.46
CA GLN A 105 16.95 -3.34 -2.84
C GLN A 105 17.24 -4.81 -3.22
N GLU A 106 17.76 -5.60 -2.27
CA GLU A 106 17.91 -7.04 -2.46
C GLU A 106 16.55 -7.72 -2.61
N ALA A 107 15.59 -7.38 -1.75
CA ALA A 107 14.23 -7.93 -1.80
C ALA A 107 13.53 -7.61 -3.12
N VAL A 108 13.67 -6.39 -3.65
CA VAL A 108 13.17 -5.99 -4.98
C VAL A 108 13.75 -6.91 -6.07
N GLY A 109 15.06 -7.16 -6.05
CA GLY A 109 15.71 -8.07 -7.00
C GLY A 109 15.15 -9.49 -6.92
N ARG A 110 14.96 -10.01 -5.70
CA ARG A 110 14.39 -11.35 -5.45
C ARG A 110 12.95 -11.46 -5.94
N ILE A 111 12.11 -10.45 -5.71
CA ILE A 111 10.72 -10.42 -6.22
C ILE A 111 10.70 -10.43 -7.75
N LYS A 112 11.55 -9.64 -8.41
CA LYS A 112 11.66 -9.62 -9.88
C LYS A 112 12.06 -10.99 -10.43
N GLN A 113 13.06 -11.64 -9.83
CA GLN A 113 13.50 -12.98 -10.24
C GLN A 113 12.40 -14.02 -10.02
N PHE A 114 11.71 -13.97 -8.88
CA PHE A 114 10.57 -14.84 -8.60
C PHE A 114 9.47 -14.66 -9.65
N ALA A 115 9.04 -13.42 -9.91
CA ALA A 115 8.03 -13.12 -10.92
C ALA A 115 8.44 -13.61 -12.32
N PHE A 116 9.71 -13.44 -12.71
CA PHE A 116 10.23 -13.96 -13.96
C PHE A 116 10.17 -15.49 -14.02
N SER A 117 10.60 -16.18 -12.97
CA SER A 117 10.56 -17.65 -12.89
C SER A 117 9.15 -18.24 -13.01
N LYS A 118 8.13 -17.47 -12.62
CA LYS A 118 6.71 -17.84 -12.69
C LYS A 118 6.04 -17.46 -14.02
N GLY A 119 6.78 -16.87 -14.97
CA GLY A 119 6.24 -16.42 -16.25
C GLY A 119 5.45 -15.11 -16.17
N PHE A 120 5.63 -14.34 -15.11
CA PHE A 120 5.02 -13.01 -14.94
C PHE A 120 5.97 -11.86 -15.26
N GLY A 121 7.28 -12.11 -15.39
CA GLY A 121 8.35 -11.10 -15.53
C GLY A 121 8.38 -10.27 -16.83
N GLY A 122 7.26 -10.16 -17.54
CA GLY A 122 7.09 -9.32 -18.73
C GLY A 122 5.64 -8.87 -18.98
N LYS A 123 4.74 -9.03 -17.99
CA LYS A 123 3.34 -8.60 -18.13
C LYS A 123 3.21 -7.15 -17.65
N SER A 124 2.96 -6.28 -18.64
CA SER A 124 2.73 -4.82 -18.61
C SER A 124 3.72 -3.95 -17.84
N GLU A 125 4.39 -3.04 -18.57
CA GLU A 125 5.12 -1.90 -17.98
C GLU A 125 4.18 -0.97 -17.20
N GLU A 126 2.88 -1.03 -17.48
CA GLU A 126 1.83 -0.39 -16.69
C GLU A 126 1.54 -1.25 -15.45
N GLY A 127 1.90 -0.73 -14.27
CA GLY A 127 1.63 -1.38 -13.00
C GLY A 127 0.13 -1.66 -12.80
N ILE A 128 -0.19 -2.80 -12.19
CA ILE A 128 -1.56 -3.14 -11.81
C ILE A 128 -1.97 -2.27 -10.62
N ARG A 129 -3.11 -1.57 -10.72
CA ARG A 129 -3.62 -0.77 -9.61
C ARG A 129 -3.99 -1.67 -8.43
N GLY A 130 -3.46 -1.33 -7.25
CA GLY A 130 -3.92 -1.91 -5.99
C GLY A 130 -5.40 -1.60 -5.73
N LYS A 131 -6.05 -2.40 -4.88
CA LYS A 131 -7.51 -2.36 -4.67
C LYS A 131 -8.07 -0.99 -4.30
N VAL A 132 -7.37 -0.24 -3.45
CA VAL A 132 -7.80 1.10 -3.01
C VAL A 132 -7.81 2.08 -4.18
N ILE A 133 -6.76 2.07 -4.99
CA ILE A 133 -6.61 2.98 -6.13
C ILE A 133 -7.59 2.62 -7.23
N GLU A 134 -7.76 1.32 -7.52
CA GLU A 134 -8.77 0.86 -8.48
C GLU A 134 -10.20 1.19 -8.02
N TYR A 135 -10.50 1.04 -6.72
CA TYR A 135 -11.81 1.43 -6.18
C TYR A 135 -12.07 2.92 -6.43
N LEU A 136 -11.11 3.79 -6.11
CA LEU A 136 -11.26 5.23 -6.33
C LEU A 136 -11.37 5.56 -7.82
N TYR A 137 -10.57 4.92 -8.68
CA TYR A 137 -10.67 5.07 -10.13
C TYR A 137 -12.09 4.78 -10.64
N ARG A 138 -12.72 3.69 -10.17
CA ARG A 138 -14.07 3.28 -10.60
C ARG A 138 -15.22 4.05 -9.94
N LYS A 139 -15.06 4.47 -8.68
CA LYS A 139 -16.17 4.96 -7.83
C LYS A 139 -16.10 6.45 -7.52
N ASN A 140 -14.91 7.05 -7.59
CA ASN A 140 -14.70 8.47 -7.33
C ASN A 140 -13.46 8.97 -8.09
N HIS A 141 -13.60 9.07 -9.41
CA HIS A 141 -12.50 9.38 -10.32
C HIS A 141 -11.82 10.72 -10.00
N ALA A 142 -12.58 11.72 -9.56
CA ALA A 142 -12.02 13.02 -9.15
C ALA A 142 -11.03 12.88 -7.97
N VAL A 143 -11.38 12.08 -6.95
CA VAL A 143 -10.47 11.82 -5.82
C VAL A 143 -9.25 11.00 -6.26
N TYR A 144 -9.44 10.07 -7.19
CA TYR A 144 -8.32 9.33 -7.79
C TYR A 144 -7.33 10.29 -8.47
N GLU A 145 -7.80 11.20 -9.32
CA GLU A 145 -6.97 12.20 -10.01
C GLU A 145 -6.23 13.09 -9.01
N GLU A 146 -6.92 13.60 -7.99
CA GLU A 146 -6.28 14.42 -6.95
C GLU A 146 -5.14 13.69 -6.23
N ILE A 147 -5.29 12.38 -5.99
CA ILE A 147 -4.26 11.56 -5.35
C ILE A 147 -3.07 11.38 -6.28
N VAL A 148 -3.32 11.00 -7.54
CA VAL A 148 -2.26 10.81 -8.55
C VAL A 148 -1.48 12.11 -8.79
N GLU A 149 -2.16 13.25 -8.88
CA GLU A 149 -1.50 14.56 -9.02
C GLU A 149 -0.72 14.98 -7.78
N SER A 150 -1.16 14.59 -6.58
CA SER A 150 -0.36 14.76 -5.37
C SER A 150 0.90 13.90 -5.39
N TRP A 151 0.83 12.66 -5.86
CA TRP A 151 2.00 11.80 -6.00
C TRP A 151 3.02 12.37 -6.98
N LYS A 152 2.57 12.84 -8.16
CA LYS A 152 3.45 13.48 -9.17
C LYS A 152 4.22 14.65 -8.59
N ARG A 153 3.55 15.47 -7.77
CA ARG A 153 4.20 16.62 -7.11
C ARG A 153 5.21 16.19 -6.05
N LEU A 154 4.94 15.13 -5.29
CA LEU A 154 5.86 14.62 -4.26
C LEU A 154 7.10 13.98 -4.89
N GLU A 155 6.93 13.15 -5.91
CA GLU A 155 8.04 12.56 -6.67
C GLU A 155 8.92 13.65 -7.28
N ALA A 156 8.31 14.64 -7.95
CA ALA A 156 9.05 15.76 -8.53
C ALA A 156 9.77 16.63 -7.49
N ALA A 157 9.24 16.78 -6.27
CA ALA A 157 9.90 17.50 -5.19
C ALA A 157 11.10 16.72 -4.63
N HIS A 158 10.97 15.40 -4.51
CA HIS A 158 12.06 14.52 -4.09
C HIS A 158 13.23 14.56 -5.08
N LEU A 159 12.96 14.46 -6.38
CA LEU A 159 13.96 14.56 -7.45
C LEU A 159 14.69 15.91 -7.53
N ARG A 160 14.12 16.99 -6.96
CA ARG A 160 14.77 18.32 -6.91
C ARG A 160 15.62 18.53 -5.67
N SER A 161 15.46 17.67 -4.67
CA SER A 161 16.10 17.79 -3.34
C SER A 161 17.26 16.82 -3.16
N ASN A 162 17.42 15.87 -4.08
CA ASN A 162 18.58 14.98 -4.25
C ASN A 162 19.45 15.46 -5.41
#